data_AF-A0A5E5Q3W7-F1
#
_entry.id   AF-A0A5E5Q3W7-F1
#
_cell.length_a   1.000
_cell.length_b   1.000
_cell.length_c   1.000
_cell.angle_alpha   90.00
_cell.angle_beta   90.00
_cell.angle_gamma   90.00
#
_symmetry.space_group_name_H-M   'P 1'
#
loop_
_entity.id
_entity.type
_entity.pdbx_description
1 polymer ?
#
loop_
_entity_poly.entity_id
_entity_poly.type
_entity_poly.pdbx_seq_one_letter_code
_entity_poly.pdbx_strand_id
1 'polypeptide(L)' 'MSTSVEHSNKDKCFFGKLEMIDDLATFEVDTVENLERNFQDSVNHYIDTCKQLNREAQN' A
#
# COMPACT_ATOMS: atom_id res chain seq x y z
N MET A 1 -1.53 2.46 -10.11
CA MET A 1 -1.39 1.77 -8.82
C MET A 1 -2.42 0.68 -8.66
N SER A 2 -1.93 -0.56 -8.75
CA SER A 2 -2.63 -1.78 -8.34
C SER A 2 -1.96 -2.35 -7.08
N THR A 3 -2.62 -3.33 -6.47
CA THR A 3 -2.05 -4.11 -5.38
C THR A 3 -2.57 -5.54 -5.44
N SER A 4 -1.71 -6.49 -5.08
CA SER A 4 -2.08 -7.85 -4.72
C SER A 4 -1.87 -8.03 -3.22
N VAL A 5 -2.75 -8.81 -2.59
CA VAL A 5 -2.66 -9.09 -1.15
C VAL A 5 -2.39 -10.56 -0.87
N GLU A 6 -1.55 -10.82 0.12
CA GLU A 6 -1.25 -12.15 0.64
C GLU A 6 -1.80 -12.29 2.06
N HIS A 7 -2.43 -13.42 2.37
CA HIS A 7 -2.96 -13.69 3.71
C HIS A 7 -1.95 -14.47 4.57
N SER A 8 -1.55 -13.90 5.71
CA SER A 8 -0.79 -14.62 6.74
C SER A 8 -1.75 -15.31 7.71
N ASN A 9 -1.88 -16.64 7.61
CA ASN A 9 -2.63 -17.42 8.59
C ASN A 9 -2.05 -17.33 10.01
N LYS A 10 -0.73 -17.12 10.12
CA LYS A 10 -0.03 -17.04 11.40
C LYS A 10 -0.38 -15.75 12.14
N ASP A 11 -0.36 -14.63 11.40
CA ASP A 11 -0.54 -13.29 11.96
C ASP A 11 -2.00 -12.81 11.84
N LYS A 12 -2.84 -13.58 11.13
CA LYS A 12 -4.27 -13.34 10.87
C LYS A 12 -4.53 -11.98 10.22
N CYS A 13 -3.66 -11.59 9.29
CA CYS A 13 -3.77 -10.35 8.54
C CYS A 13 -3.48 -10.57 7.06
N PHE A 14 -3.88 -9.60 6.25
CA PHE A 14 -3.52 -9.47 4.86
C PHE A 14 -2.39 -8.46 4.72
N PHE A 15 -1.38 -8.82 3.95
CA PHE A 15 -0.28 -7.94 3.60
C PHE A 15 -0.39 -7.55 2.12
N GLY A 16 -0.32 -6.26 1.84
CA GLY A 16 -0.37 -5.72 0.49
C GLY A 16 0.80 -4.79 0.20
N LYS A 17 1.13 -4.66 -1.08
CA LYS A 17 2.13 -3.71 -1.58
C LYS A 17 1.63 -2.97 -2.80
N LEU A 18 2.03 -1.71 -2.96
CA LEU A 18 1.79 -0.98 -4.21
C LEU A 18 2.66 -1.59 -5.30
N GLU A 19 2.05 -1.84 -6.45
CA GLU A 19 2.72 -2.39 -7.61
C GLU A 19 3.05 -1.29 -8.63
N MET A 20 3.95 -1.62 -9.56
CA MET A 20 4.37 -0.75 -10.67
C MET A 20 5.09 0.55 -10.27
N ILE A 21 5.64 0.57 -9.05
CA ILE A 21 6.54 1.63 -8.57
C ILE A 21 7.91 1.04 -8.21
N ASP A 22 8.98 1.83 -8.34
CA ASP A 22 10.35 1.47 -7.97
C ASP A 22 10.55 1.49 -6.44
N ASP A 23 9.81 2.37 -5.75
CA ASP A 23 9.82 2.47 -4.30
C ASP A 23 9.04 1.32 -3.65
N LEU A 24 9.41 0.93 -2.42
CA LEU A 24 8.65 -0.05 -1.66
C LEU A 24 7.61 0.65 -0.77
N ALA A 25 6.33 0.48 -1.10
CA ALA A 25 5.21 0.93 -0.27
C ALA A 25 4.27 -0.25 0.05
N THR A 26 3.99 -0.46 1.33
CA THR A 26 3.24 -1.62 1.84
C THR A 26 2.13 -1.19 2.79
N PHE A 27 1.16 -2.05 2.99
CA PHE A 27 0.09 -1.88 3.97
C PHE A 27 -0.33 -3.24 4.54
N GLU A 28 -0.82 -3.23 5.77
CA GLU A 28 -1.35 -4.40 6.45
C GLU A 28 -2.83 -4.17 6.77
N VAL A 29 -3.61 -5.23 6.73
CA VAL A 29 -5.06 -5.16 6.93
C VAL A 29 -5.54 -6.35 7.74
N ASP A 30 -6.29 -6.08 8.81
CA ASP A 30 -6.81 -7.13 9.68
C ASP A 30 -8.08 -7.79 9.11
N THR A 31 -8.87 -7.05 8.31
CA THR A 31 -10.13 -7.53 7.74
C THR A 31 -10.32 -7.06 6.30
N VAL A 32 -11.08 -7.82 5.51
CA VAL A 32 -11.33 -7.50 4.09
C VAL A 32 -12.03 -6.14 3.93
N GLU A 33 -12.89 -5.76 4.88
CA GLU A 33 -13.63 -4.49 4.86
C GLU A 33 -12.70 -3.27 4.97
N ASN A 34 -11.56 -3.42 5.63
CA ASN A 34 -10.58 -2.35 5.80
C ASN A 34 -9.56 -2.27 4.67
N LEU A 35 -9.64 -3.17 3.68
CA LEU A 35 -8.61 -3.33 2.66
C LEU A 35 -8.55 -2.15 1.71
N GLU A 36 -9.70 -1.68 1.23
CA GLU A 36 -9.78 -0.53 0.33
C GLU A 36 -9.25 0.74 1.01
N ARG A 37 -9.60 0.95 2.29
CA ARG A 37 -9.15 2.12 3.05
C ARG A 37 -7.63 2.11 3.23
N ASN A 38 -7.06 1.01 3.74
CA ASN A 38 -5.62 0.93 3.97
C ASN A 38 -4.81 1.03 2.67
N PHE A 39 -5.35 0.49 1.58
CA PHE A 39 -4.76 0.69 0.25
C PHE A 39 -4.75 2.16 -0.16
N GLN A 40 -5.90 2.86 -0.05
CA GLN A 40 -5.98 4.30 -0.35
C GLN A 40 -5.06 5.14 0.52
N ASP A 41 -4.97 4.82 1.83
CA ASP A 41 -4.08 5.50 2.77
C ASP A 41 -2.60 5.29 2.39
N SER A 42 -2.22 4.07 1.98
CA SER A 42 -0.87 3.76 1.49
C SER A 42 -0.53 4.53 0.21
N VAL A 43 -1.48 4.61 -0.75
CA VAL A 43 -1.32 5.41 -1.98
C VAL A 43 -1.15 6.89 -1.66
N ASN A 44 -2.00 7.44 -0.80
CA ASN A 44 -1.91 8.85 -0.39
C ASN A 44 -0.58 9.14 0.30
N HIS A 45 -0.16 8.26 1.22
CA HIS A 45 1.11 8.39 1.92
C HIS A 45 2.31 8.33 0.95
N TYR A 46 2.28 7.43 -0.02
CA TYR A 46 3.31 7.36 -1.05
C TYR A 46 3.39 8.65 -1.87
N ILE A 47 2.25 9.15 -2.35
CA ILE A 47 2.18 10.40 -3.12
C ILE A 47 2.71 11.58 -2.30
N ASP A 48 2.34 11.68 -1.03
CA ASP A 48 2.80 12.77 -0.16
C ASP A 48 4.28 12.65 0.17
N THR A 49 4.81 11.43 0.33
CA THR A 49 6.25 11.19 0.47
C THR A 49 7.00 11.64 -0.78
N CYS A 50 6.49 11.33 -1.97
CA CYS A 50 7.08 11.79 -3.23
C CYS A 50 7.13 13.31 -3.31
N LYS A 51 6.05 14.01 -2.95
CA LYS A 51 6.03 15.47 -2.89
C LYS A 51 7.06 16.03 -1.91
N GLN A 52 7.16 15.45 -0.71
CA GLN A 52 8.14 15.88 0.30
C GLN A 52 9.59 15.72 -0.18
N LEU A 53 9.84 14.69 -1.01
CA LEU A 53 11.12 14.43 -1.63
C LEU A 53 11.36 15.23 -2.93
N ASN A 54 10.43 16.10 -3.33
CA ASN A 54 10.44 16.83 -4.61
C ASN A 54 10.59 15.89 -5.83
N ARG A 55 9.94 14.73 -5.79
CA ARG A 55 9.83 13.80 -6.92
C ARG A 55 8.37 13.64 -7.34
N GLU A 56 8.16 13.25 -8.60
CA GLU A 56 6.85 12.84 -9.08
C GLU A 56 6.54 11.40 -8.63
N ALA A 57 5.26 11.14 -8.32
CA ALA A 57 4.79 9.80 -7.99
C ALA A 57 4.75 8.92 -9.26
N GLN A 58 5.16 7.66 -9.11
CA GLN A 58 5.12 6.64 -10.15
C GLN A 58 3.78 5.88 -10.10
N ASN A 59 3.55 4.89 -10.98
CA ASN A 59 2.21 4.30 -11.17
C ASN A 59 2.18 2.79 -11.30
#